data_AF-A0A3A6N3B3-F1
#
_entry.id   AF-A0A3A6N3B3-F1
#
_cell.length_a   1.000
_cell.length_b   1.000
_cell.length_c   1.000
_cell.angle_alpha   90.00
_cell.angle_beta   90.00
_cell.angle_gamma   90.00
#
_symmetry.space_group_name_H-M   'P 1'
#
loop_
_entity.id
_entity.type
_entity.pdbx_description
1 polymer ?
#
loop_
_entity_poly.entity_id
_entity_poly.type
_entity_poly.pdbx_seq_one_letter_code
_entity_poly.pdbx_strand_id
1 'polypeptide(L)' 'MPKTLRAHFDGKAFWPEEPTDIAPGTKVKITIEIAAPGKKEKRSFLETAAKLSLDGPADWSSRLEDYLYREPLNENS' A
#
# COMPACT_ATOMS: atom_id res chain seq x y z
N MET A 1 2.01 -15.69 -33.56
CA MET A 1 2.63 -16.12 -32.29
C MET A 1 1.95 -15.34 -31.17
N PRO A 2 1.39 -16.00 -30.13
CA PRO A 2 0.84 -15.29 -28.99
C PRO A 2 1.97 -14.62 -28.21
N LYS A 3 1.86 -13.31 -27.95
CA LYS A 3 2.73 -12.59 -27.01
C LYS A 3 1.97 -12.47 -25.69
N THR A 4 2.60 -12.90 -24.60
CA THR A 4 2.07 -12.71 -23.25
C THR A 4 2.65 -11.40 -22.70
N LEU A 5 1.76 -10.51 -22.28
CA LEU A 5 2.09 -9.21 -21.70
C LEU A 5 1.54 -9.18 -20.27
N ARG A 6 2.31 -8.60 -19.35
CA ARG A 6 1.82 -8.32 -18.00
C ARG A 6 1.03 -7.02 -18.01
N ALA A 7 -0.14 -7.05 -17.38
CA ALA A 7 -0.98 -5.88 -17.23
C ALA A 7 -1.59 -5.85 -15.84
N HIS A 8 -1.74 -4.65 -15.28
CA HIS A 8 -2.46 -4.43 -14.03
C HIS A 8 -3.87 -3.93 -14.31
N PHE A 9 -4.82 -4.38 -13.49
CA PHE A 9 -6.21 -3.94 -13.58
C PHE A 9 -6.46 -2.86 -12.52
N ASP A 10 -6.86 -1.66 -12.95
CA ASP A 10 -7.15 -0.53 -12.04
C ASP A 10 -8.62 -0.50 -11.55
N GLY A 11 -9.44 -1.47 -11.96
CA GLY A 11 -10.89 -1.48 -11.71
C GLY A 11 -11.73 -1.06 -12.92
N LYS A 12 -11.12 -0.41 -13.92
CA LYS A 12 -11.78 0.09 -15.13
C LYS A 12 -11.11 -0.42 -16.41
N ALA A 13 -9.78 -0.51 -16.44
CA ALA A 13 -8.99 -0.90 -17.61
C ALA A 13 -7.78 -1.76 -17.22
N PHE A 14 -7.30 -2.54 -18.19
CA PHE A 14 -6.02 -3.25 -18.10
C PHE A 14 -4.92 -2.38 -18.69
N TRP A 15 -3.94 -2.05 -17.86
CA TRP A 15 -2.80 -1.22 -18.23
C TRP A 15 -1.56 -2.11 -18.35
N PRO A 16 -0.89 -2.13 -19.52
CA PRO A 16 0.29 -2.93 -19.70
C PRO A 16 1.46 -2.39 -18.86
N GLU A 17 2.23 -3.28 -18.25
CA GLU A 17 3.45 -2.91 -17.51
C GLU A 17 4.63 -2.64 -18.47
N GLU A 18 4.56 -3.21 -19.67
CA GLU A 18 5.59 -3.09 -20.70
C GLU A 18 5.04 -2.38 -21.94
N PRO A 19 5.86 -1.62 -22.69
CA PRO A 19 5.44 -0.99 -23.93
C PRO A 19 4.89 -2.03 -24.93
N THR A 20 3.68 -1.79 -25.42
CA THR A 20 3.08 -2.64 -26.44
C THR A 20 3.31 -2.05 -27.82
N ASP A 21 3.83 -2.86 -28.74
CA ASP A 21 4.09 -2.46 -30.14
C ASP A 21 2.84 -2.66 -31.03
N ILE A 22 1.66 -2.46 -30.46
CA ILE A 22 0.38 -2.73 -31.12
C ILE A 22 -0.21 -1.40 -31.57
N ALA A 23 -0.58 -1.31 -32.85
CA ALA A 23 -1.21 -0.13 -33.41
C ALA A 23 -2.58 0.16 -32.76
N PRO A 24 -2.95 1.44 -32.56
CA PRO A 24 -4.28 1.81 -32.07
C PRO A 24 -5.39 1.22 -32.93
N GLY A 25 -6.46 0.70 -32.31
CA GLY A 25 -7.60 0.10 -33.00
C GLY A 25 -7.46 -1.38 -33.38
N THR A 26 -6.35 -2.02 -33.02
CA THR A 26 -6.15 -3.46 -33.25
C THR A 26 -7.05 -4.29 -32.32
N LYS A 27 -7.89 -5.17 -32.91
CA LYS A 27 -8.69 -6.11 -32.12
C LYS A 27 -7.80 -7.21 -31.57
N VAL A 28 -7.74 -7.33 -30.25
CA VAL A 28 -6.95 -8.36 -29.55
C VAL A 28 -7.88 -9.28 -28.75
N LYS A 29 -7.49 -10.55 -28.63
CA LYS A 29 -8.12 -11.51 -27.72
C LYS A 29 -7.30 -11.56 -26.44
N ILE A 30 -7.91 -11.23 -25.31
CA ILE A 30 -7.25 -11.22 -24.00
C ILE A 30 -7.59 -12.53 -23.28
N THR A 31 -6.57 -13.23 -22.79
CA THR A 31 -6.74 -14.37 -21.87
C THR A 31 -6.32 -13.88 -20.48
N ILE A 32 -7.24 -13.92 -19.53
CA ILE A 32 -6.99 -13.48 -18.15
C ILE A 32 -6.63 -14.72 -17.33
N GLU A 33 -5.38 -14.81 -16.90
CA GLU A 33 -4.96 -15.76 -15.88
C GLU A 33 -4.91 -15.04 -14.55
N ILE A 34 -5.85 -15.37 -13.66
CA ILE A 34 -5.81 -14.87 -12.28
C ILE A 34 -4.69 -15.63 -11.58
N ALA A 35 -3.49 -15.04 -11.57
CA ALA A 35 -2.43 -15.50 -10.68
C ALA A 35 -3.00 -15.48 -9.26
N ALA A 36 -2.99 -16.65 -8.60
CA ALA A 36 -3.45 -16.77 -7.22
C ALA A 36 -2.84 -15.61 -6.43
N PRO A 37 -3.64 -14.79 -5.71
CA PRO A 37 -3.12 -13.62 -5.04
C PRO A 37 -1.94 -14.08 -4.20
N GLY A 38 -0.74 -13.60 -4.55
CA GLY A 38 0.48 -13.94 -3.84
C GLY A 38 0.15 -13.77 -2.37
N LYS A 39 0.24 -14.87 -1.61
CA LYS A 39 -0.32 -15.05 -0.27
C LYS A 39 -0.15 -13.73 0.49
N LYS A 40 -1.19 -12.89 0.54
CA LYS A 40 -1.14 -11.66 1.32
C LYS A 40 -1.05 -12.16 2.74
N GLU A 41 0.17 -12.21 3.28
CA GLU A 41 0.37 -12.60 4.66
C GLU A 41 -0.58 -11.73 5.47
N LYS A 42 -1.45 -12.37 6.25
CA LYS A 42 -2.34 -11.67 7.17
C LYS A 42 -1.44 -11.05 8.22
N ARG A 43 -0.96 -9.83 7.97
CA ARG A 43 -0.17 -9.09 8.93
C ARG A 43 -1.13 -8.53 9.96
N SER A 44 -1.04 -8.99 11.20
CA SER A 44 -1.79 -8.39 12.29
C SER A 44 -1.27 -6.98 12.53
N PHE A 45 -2.20 -6.04 12.69
CA PHE A 45 -1.87 -4.67 13.10
C PHE A 45 -1.08 -4.66 14.41
N LEU A 46 -1.49 -5.47 15.40
CA LEU A 46 -0.82 -5.56 16.69
C LEU A 46 0.59 -6.16 16.59
N GLU A 47 0.80 -7.17 15.73
CA GLU A 47 2.14 -7.73 15.49
C GLU A 47 3.07 -6.71 14.84
N THR A 48 2.53 -5.84 13.98
CA THR A 48 3.28 -4.77 13.33
C THR A 48 3.61 -3.65 14.32
N ALA A 49 2.64 -3.24 15.14
CA ALA A 49 2.83 -2.23 16.18
C ALA A 49 3.86 -2.67 17.22
N ALA A 50 3.84 -3.93 17.66
CA ALA A 50 4.81 -4.47 18.62
C ALA A 50 6.24 -4.53 18.05
N LYS A 51 6.39 -4.76 16.73
CA LYS A 51 7.70 -4.76 16.06
C LYS A 51 8.29 -3.38 15.85
N LEU A 52 7.47 -2.32 15.94
CA LEU A 52 7.90 -0.96 15.69
C LEU A 52 8.80 -0.40 16.81
N SER A 53 8.96 -1.14 17.92
CA SER A 53 9.83 -0.78 19.06
C SER A 53 9.69 0.69 19.43
N LEU A 54 8.45 1.13 19.61
CA LEU A 54 8.13 2.51 19.92
C LEU A 54 8.68 2.86 21.30
N ASP A 55 9.65 3.76 21.33
CA ASP A 55 10.23 4.30 22.56
C ASP A 55 9.31 5.39 23.09
N GLY A 56 8.86 5.24 24.33
CA GLY A 56 7.83 6.09 24.88
C GLY A 56 7.75 6.10 26.40
N PRO A 57 7.53 7.29 27.00
CA PRO A 57 7.14 7.42 28.40
C PRO A 57 6.01 6.48 28.81
N ALA A 58 6.14 5.86 29.98
CA ALA A 58 5.17 4.91 30.52
C ALA A 58 3.78 5.52 30.80
N ASP A 59 3.69 6.85 30.84
CA ASP A 59 2.48 7.63 31.10
C ASP A 59 1.71 8.04 29.83
N TRP A 60 2.16 7.63 28.63
CA TRP A 60 1.49 7.94 27.35
C TRP A 60 0.00 7.67 27.32
N SER A 61 -0.42 6.48 27.78
CA SER A 61 -1.83 6.10 27.79
C SER A 61 -2.65 6.93 28.79
N SER A 62 -2.01 7.36 29.87
CA SER A 62 -2.66 8.10 30.96
C SER A 62 -2.72 9.60 30.69
N ARG A 63 -1.86 10.11 29.82
CA ARG A 63 -1.72 11.53 29.49
C ARG A 63 -1.90 11.81 28.00
N LEU A 64 -2.71 11.00 27.34
CA LEU A 64 -2.95 11.09 25.90
C LEU A 64 -3.28 12.54 25.47
N GLU A 65 -4.14 13.21 26.23
CA GLU A 65 -4.54 14.60 25.98
C GLU A 65 -3.36 15.58 26.05
N ASP A 66 -2.45 15.42 27.02
CA ASP A 66 -1.23 16.23 27.09
C ASP A 66 -0.35 15.98 25.87
N TYR A 67 -0.18 14.73 25.42
CA TYR A 67 0.68 14.45 24.26
C TYR A 67 0.08 14.91 22.93
N LEU A 68 -1.24 14.91 22.81
CA LEU A 68 -1.94 15.31 21.57
C LEU A 68 -2.21 16.82 21.49
N TYR A 69 -2.42 17.48 22.62
CA TYR A 69 -2.92 18.86 22.67
C TYR A 69 -2.06 19.82 23.48
N ARG A 70 -0.93 19.39 24.04
CA ARG A 70 0.00 20.33 24.68
C ARG A 70 0.57 21.27 23.64
N GLU A 71 0.25 22.55 23.79
CA GLU A 71 0.91 23.61 23.04
C GLU A 71 2.41 23.59 23.38
N PRO A 72 3.31 23.70 22.38
CA PRO A 72 4.74 23.75 22.63
C PRO A 72 5.00 24.91 23.60
N LEU A 73 5.68 24.63 24.72
CA LEU A 73 6.11 25.67 25.62
C LEU A 73 7.08 26.55 24.84
N ASN A 74 6.67 27.79 24.59
CA ASN A 74 7.52 28.82 24.02
C ASN A 74 8.64 29.09 25.06
N GLU A 75 9.79 28.43 24.93
CA GLU A 75 10.96 28.61 25.79
C GLU A 75 11.70 29.94 25.53
N ASN A 76 10.99 31.06 25.57
CA ASN A 76 11.61 32.39 25.65
C ASN A 76 10.64 33.38 26.32
N SER A 77 10.84 33.63 27.61
CA SER A 77 10.42 34.83 28.33
C SER A 77 11.42 35.12 29.44
#